data_AF-A0A0Q6PFN9-F1
#
_entry.id   AF-A0A0Q6PFN9-F1
#
_cell.length_a   1.000
_cell.length_b   1.000
_cell.length_c   1.000
_cell.angle_alpha   90.00
_cell.angle_beta   90.00
_cell.angle_gamma   90.00
#
_symmetry.space_group_name_H-M   'P 1'
#
loop_
_entity.id
_entity.type
_entity.pdbx_description
1 polymer ?
#
loop_
_entity_poly.entity_id
_entity_poly.type
_entity_poly.pdbx_seq_one_letter_code
_entity_poly.pdbx_strand_id
1 'polypeptide(L)'
;MPLAGALLLSLSVAAVPLQAADLGPTPSEQVAPAALPLREALSRYLSLEMIRATFDVVPREELGAALEEQALRWGKATPPAEALAELDQQLLSEASYYLVSLSYLVQVGGAAFPADRAEMVYANDTISKLDDLRRQLFETIETGGDVLPVLVEAERIRALTEGHASAPDDFGVFAEHEALLDRVLNKLKRGTPT
;
A
#
# COMPACT_ATOMS: atom_id res chain seq x y z
N MET A 1 54.98 22.58 -54.73
CA MET A 1 53.72 23.31 -54.96
C MET A 1 52.95 22.50 -56.00
N PRO A 2 51.76 21.93 -55.72
CA PRO A 2 50.79 22.11 -54.62
C PRO A 2 50.87 20.96 -53.57
N LEU A 3 50.48 21.05 -52.29
CA LEU A 3 49.20 21.42 -51.64
C LEU A 3 48.05 20.41 -51.89
N ALA A 4 48.03 19.34 -51.09
CA ALA A 4 46.86 18.55 -50.74
C ALA A 4 47.14 17.99 -49.34
N GLY A 5 46.67 18.58 -48.25
CA GLY A 5 45.27 18.96 -48.01
C GLY A 5 44.70 17.95 -47.01
N ALA A 6 45.28 17.91 -45.81
CA ALA A 6 44.75 17.12 -44.70
C ALA A 6 43.41 17.71 -44.28
N LEU A 7 42.31 17.11 -44.77
CA LEU A 7 40.97 17.43 -44.32
C LEU A 7 40.73 16.68 -43.01
N LEU A 8 41.06 17.32 -41.89
CA LEU A 8 40.58 16.93 -40.57
C LEU A 8 39.08 17.22 -40.53
N LEU A 9 38.27 16.16 -40.55
CA LEU A 9 36.84 16.19 -40.28
C LEU A 9 36.64 16.70 -38.85
N SER A 10 36.41 18.00 -38.71
CA SER A 10 35.92 18.64 -37.50
C SER A 10 34.50 18.13 -37.24
N LEU A 11 34.37 17.15 -36.36
CA LEU A 11 33.12 16.80 -35.70
C LEU A 11 32.73 17.97 -34.78
N SER A 12 32.06 18.95 -35.37
CA SER A 12 31.36 20.02 -34.64
C SER A 12 30.22 19.39 -33.87
N VAL A 13 30.49 18.95 -32.64
CA VAL A 13 29.47 18.70 -31.63
C VAL A 13 28.81 20.04 -31.38
N ALA A 14 27.67 20.28 -32.05
CA ALA A 14 26.77 21.34 -31.66
C ALA A 14 26.34 21.03 -30.23
N ALA A 15 26.97 21.71 -29.28
CA ALA A 15 26.54 21.73 -27.90
C ALA A 15 25.15 22.37 -27.89
N VAL A 16 24.13 21.52 -28.01
CA VAL A 16 22.78 21.87 -27.58
C VAL A 16 22.94 22.28 -26.11
N PRO A 17 22.54 23.48 -25.71
CA PRO A 17 22.46 23.77 -24.28
C PRO A 17 21.40 22.83 -23.72
N LEU A 18 21.85 21.72 -23.14
CA LEU A 18 21.14 21.04 -22.08
C LEU A 18 20.92 22.10 -21.00
N GLN A 19 19.77 22.77 -21.07
CA GLN A 19 19.09 23.14 -19.86
C GLN A 19 18.98 21.83 -19.09
N ALA A 20 19.86 21.67 -18.10
CA ALA A 20 19.54 20.85 -16.96
C ALA A 20 18.19 21.37 -16.49
N ALA A 21 17.12 20.68 -16.89
CA ALA A 21 15.89 20.71 -16.15
C ALA A 21 16.33 20.24 -14.78
N ASP A 22 16.55 21.21 -13.90
CA ASP A 22 16.66 21.02 -12.48
C ASP A 22 15.30 20.44 -12.06
N LEU A 23 15.17 19.13 -12.27
CA LEU A 23 14.16 18.26 -11.69
C LEU A 23 14.54 17.99 -10.24
N GLY A 24 15.09 19.00 -9.54
CA GLY A 24 14.97 19.05 -8.10
C GLY A 24 13.48 18.84 -7.79
N PRO A 25 13.13 17.93 -6.88
CA PRO A 25 11.74 17.76 -6.50
C PRO A 25 11.24 19.15 -6.11
N THR A 26 10.24 19.68 -6.84
CA THR A 26 9.41 20.73 -6.28
C THR A 26 9.04 20.23 -4.89
N PRO A 27 9.34 21.00 -3.82
CA PRO A 27 8.85 20.64 -2.50
C PRO A 27 7.34 20.52 -2.69
N SER A 28 6.84 19.29 -2.70
CA SER A 28 5.41 19.10 -2.52
C SER A 28 5.17 19.78 -1.20
N GLU A 29 4.36 20.84 -1.16
CA GLU A 29 3.86 21.35 0.10
C GLU A 29 3.38 20.12 0.85
N GLN A 30 4.12 19.77 1.89
CA GLN A 30 3.89 18.55 2.62
C GLN A 30 2.58 18.82 3.33
N VAL A 31 1.49 18.38 2.72
CA VAL A 31 0.15 18.54 3.27
C VAL A 31 0.24 17.92 4.65
N ALA A 32 0.09 18.76 5.67
CA ALA A 32 0.17 18.28 7.04
C ALA A 32 -0.87 17.17 7.18
N PRO A 33 -0.48 15.96 7.61
CA PRO A 33 -1.43 14.87 7.72
C PRO A 33 -2.57 15.29 8.64
N ALA A 34 -3.79 14.90 8.27
CA ALA A 34 -4.95 15.17 9.09
C ALA A 34 -4.70 14.65 10.51
N ALA A 35 -5.08 15.41 11.53
CA ALA A 35 -4.97 14.94 12.91
C ALA A 35 -5.91 13.75 13.09
N LEU A 36 -5.36 12.54 13.21
CA LEU A 36 -6.14 11.30 13.36
C LEU A 36 -6.27 10.89 14.83
N PRO A 37 -7.49 10.65 15.33
CA PRO A 37 -7.72 9.90 16.56
C PRO A 37 -6.85 8.65 16.67
N LEU A 38 -6.37 8.34 17.88
CA LEU A 38 -5.48 7.21 18.13
C LEU A 38 -6.05 5.87 17.62
N ARG A 39 -7.36 5.65 17.75
CA ARG A 39 -8.01 4.43 17.22
C ARG A 39 -7.80 4.29 15.72
N GLU A 40 -8.00 5.37 14.96
CA GLU A 40 -7.89 5.36 13.50
C GLU A 40 -6.43 5.23 13.06
N ALA A 41 -5.50 5.90 13.75
CA ALA A 41 -4.08 5.72 13.50
C ALA A 41 -3.60 4.27 13.79
N LEU A 42 -4.09 3.66 14.87
CA LEU A 42 -3.78 2.26 15.20
C LEU A 42 -4.45 1.27 14.23
N SER A 43 -5.65 1.58 13.74
CA SER A 43 -6.31 0.82 12.67
C SER A 43 -5.46 0.81 11.40
N ARG A 44 -4.99 2.00 10.98
CA ARG A 44 -4.11 2.18 9.81
C ARG A 44 -2.77 1.45 9.99
N TYR A 45 -2.17 1.55 11.18
CA TYR A 45 -0.95 0.81 11.50
C TYR A 45 -1.17 -0.71 11.46
N LEU A 46 -2.24 -1.22 12.06
CA LEU A 46 -2.57 -2.65 12.01
C LEU A 46 -2.80 -3.12 10.57
N SER A 47 -3.48 -2.32 9.75
CA SER A 47 -3.67 -2.61 8.34
C SER A 47 -2.34 -2.75 7.58
N LEU A 48 -1.36 -1.88 7.87
CA LEU A 48 -0.01 -1.98 7.31
C LEU A 48 0.68 -3.29 7.72
N GLU A 49 0.67 -3.61 9.01
CA GLU A 49 1.28 -4.85 9.52
C GLU A 49 0.60 -6.10 8.95
N MET A 50 -0.71 -6.06 8.73
CA MET A 50 -1.44 -7.14 8.05
C MET A 50 -1.02 -7.28 6.59
N ILE A 51 -0.80 -6.19 5.84
CA ILE A 51 -0.23 -6.27 4.49
C ILE A 51 1.13 -6.97 4.54
N ARG A 52 2.00 -6.59 5.49
CA ARG A 52 3.32 -7.19 5.68
C ARG A 52 3.22 -8.69 6.00
N ALA A 53 2.23 -9.09 6.80
CA ALA A 53 1.97 -10.50 7.08
C ALA A 53 1.48 -11.29 5.85
N THR A 54 0.73 -10.67 4.92
CA THR A 54 0.38 -11.32 3.64
C THR A 54 1.60 -11.65 2.78
N PHE A 55 2.71 -10.92 2.95
CA PHE A 55 3.96 -11.13 2.24
C PHE A 55 5.05 -11.82 3.09
N ASP A 56 4.67 -12.45 4.20
CA ASP A 56 5.58 -13.14 5.13
C ASP A 56 6.72 -12.24 5.69
N VAL A 57 6.54 -10.92 5.68
CA VAL A 57 7.50 -9.96 6.24
C VAL A 57 7.40 -9.91 7.77
N VAL A 58 6.19 -10.05 8.29
CA VAL A 58 5.88 -10.09 9.73
C VAL A 58 5.05 -11.34 10.04
N PRO A 59 5.40 -12.14 11.06
CA PRO A 59 4.59 -13.29 11.46
C PRO A 59 3.19 -12.86 11.93
N ARG A 60 2.14 -13.58 11.52
CA ARG A 60 0.74 -13.25 11.88
C ARG A 60 0.52 -13.27 13.38
N GLU A 61 1.19 -14.16 14.11
CA GLU A 61 1.14 -14.28 15.56
C GLU A 61 1.74 -13.06 16.30
N GLU A 62 2.62 -12.29 15.64
CA GLU A 62 3.28 -11.11 16.21
C GLU A 62 2.45 -9.83 16.06
N LEU A 63 1.44 -9.81 15.19
CA LEU A 63 0.60 -8.62 14.91
C LEU A 63 0.03 -7.98 16.17
N GLY A 64 -0.45 -8.79 17.13
CA GLY A 64 -0.98 -8.28 18.39
C GLY A 64 0.08 -7.61 19.26
N ALA A 65 1.28 -8.18 19.32
CA ALA A 65 2.40 -7.62 20.08
C ALA A 65 2.93 -6.32 19.45
N ALA A 66 3.07 -6.29 18.12
CA ALA A 66 3.45 -5.10 17.37
C ALA A 66 2.46 -3.95 17.58
N LEU A 67 1.15 -4.25 17.52
CA LEU A 67 0.10 -3.26 17.77
C LEU A 67 0.13 -2.73 19.22
N GLU A 68 0.37 -3.60 20.20
CA GLU A 68 0.52 -3.20 21.61
C GLU A 68 1.72 -2.28 21.82
N GLU A 69 2.87 -2.63 21.24
CA GLU A 69 4.09 -1.81 21.30
C GLU A 69 3.86 -0.43 20.69
N GLN A 70 3.25 -0.38 19.50
CA GLN A 70 2.96 0.88 18.83
C GLN A 70 1.99 1.75 19.63
N ALA A 71 0.96 1.14 20.22
CA ALA A 71 0.00 1.88 21.03
C ALA A 71 0.61 2.43 22.33
N LEU A 72 1.59 1.72 22.92
CA LEU A 72 2.39 2.22 24.04
C LEU A 72 3.28 3.38 23.61
N ARG A 73 3.92 3.28 22.44
CA ARG A 73 4.80 4.32 21.87
C ARG A 73 4.06 5.63 21.63
N TRP A 74 2.82 5.58 21.15
CA TRP A 74 1.96 6.77 20.97
C TRP A 74 1.25 7.23 22.25
N GLY A 75 1.39 6.52 23.37
CA GLY A 75 1.15 7.06 24.70
C GLY A 75 -0.28 7.54 24.99
N LYS A 76 -1.32 6.85 24.50
CA LYS A 76 -2.75 7.23 24.62
C LYS A 76 -3.11 8.58 24.00
N ALA A 77 -2.18 9.26 23.33
CA ALA A 77 -2.37 10.55 22.68
C ALA A 77 -2.47 10.37 21.16
N THR A 78 -2.89 11.44 20.48
CA THR A 78 -2.79 11.54 19.02
C THR A 78 -1.32 11.40 18.59
N PRO A 79 -1.01 10.55 17.59
CA PRO A 79 0.36 10.41 17.09
C PRO A 79 0.91 11.73 16.54
N PRO A 80 2.23 11.95 16.60
CA PRO A 80 2.84 13.13 16.00
C PRO A 80 2.64 13.12 14.48
N ALA A 81 2.52 14.31 13.88
CA ALA A 81 2.27 14.46 12.45
C ALA A 81 3.31 13.74 11.58
N GLU A 82 4.59 13.79 11.95
CA GLU A 82 5.67 13.09 11.24
C GLU A 82 5.44 11.57 11.19
N ALA A 83 4.99 10.96 12.30
CA ALA A 83 4.70 9.54 12.33
C ALA A 83 3.47 9.17 11.50
N LEU A 84 2.47 10.05 11.41
CA LEU A 84 1.31 9.84 10.53
C LEU A 84 1.70 9.97 9.06
N ALA A 85 2.54 10.94 8.70
CA ALA A 85 3.02 11.09 7.33
C ALA A 85 3.85 9.88 6.88
N GLU A 86 4.70 9.35 7.76
CA GLU A 86 5.46 8.13 7.48
C GLU A 86 4.53 6.91 7.32
N LEU A 87 3.55 6.75 8.21
CA LEU A 87 2.55 5.69 8.12
C LEU A 87 1.76 5.77 6.80
N ASP A 88 1.34 6.96 6.40
CA ASP A 88 0.60 7.18 5.16
C ASP A 88 1.44 6.87 3.93
N GLN A 89 2.72 7.24 3.92
CA GLN A 89 3.65 6.89 2.86
C GLN A 89 3.86 5.37 2.77
N GLN A 90 4.07 4.70 3.90
CA GLN A 90 4.24 3.25 3.96
C GLN A 90 2.98 2.54 3.48
N LEU A 91 1.81 2.90 4.00
CA LEU A 91 0.51 2.37 3.55
C LEU A 91 0.31 2.56 2.05
N LEU A 92 0.55 3.77 1.53
CA LEU A 92 0.37 4.03 0.11
C LEU A 92 1.27 3.13 -0.73
N SER A 93 2.54 2.97 -0.34
CA SER A 93 3.50 2.16 -1.08
C SER A 93 3.18 0.66 -1.01
N GLU A 94 2.94 0.12 0.18
CA GLU A 94 2.78 -1.32 0.41
C GLU A 94 1.39 -1.81 0.01
N ALA A 95 0.33 -1.03 0.27
CA ALA A 95 -1.01 -1.38 -0.20
C ALA A 95 -1.12 -1.25 -1.73
N SER A 96 -0.47 -0.26 -2.34
CA SER A 96 -0.39 -0.19 -3.81
C SER A 96 0.36 -1.38 -4.39
N TYR A 97 1.46 -1.79 -3.76
CA TYR A 97 2.19 -2.99 -4.16
C TYR A 97 1.31 -4.24 -4.05
N TYR A 98 0.50 -4.36 -2.99
CA TYR A 98 -0.43 -5.47 -2.85
C TYR A 98 -1.45 -5.53 -4.00
N LEU A 99 -2.12 -4.41 -4.30
CA LEU A 99 -3.10 -4.34 -5.39
C LEU A 99 -2.47 -4.61 -6.77
N VAL A 100 -1.26 -4.09 -7.01
CA VAL A 100 -0.52 -4.34 -8.25
C VAL A 100 -0.12 -5.81 -8.37
N SER A 101 0.29 -6.45 -7.28
CA SER A 101 0.64 -7.87 -7.26
C SER A 101 -0.54 -8.76 -7.61
N LEU A 102 -1.74 -8.45 -7.09
CA LEU A 102 -2.98 -9.14 -7.48
C LEU A 102 -3.32 -8.91 -8.95
N SER A 103 -3.15 -7.67 -9.45
CA SER A 103 -3.40 -7.37 -10.87
C SER A 103 -2.45 -8.15 -11.78
N TYR A 104 -1.17 -8.21 -11.40
CA TYR A 104 -0.16 -8.99 -12.11
C TYR A 104 -0.49 -10.48 -12.14
N LEU A 105 -0.89 -11.07 -11.00
CA LEU A 105 -1.31 -12.47 -10.88
C LEU A 105 -2.41 -12.80 -11.91
N VAL A 106 -3.40 -11.92 -12.06
CA VAL A 106 -4.49 -12.08 -13.03
C VAL A 106 -4.01 -11.92 -14.47
N GLN A 107 -3.23 -10.87 -14.76
CA GLN A 107 -2.79 -10.55 -16.12
C GLN A 107 -1.86 -11.61 -16.73
N VAL A 108 -1.02 -12.25 -15.92
CA VAL A 108 -0.09 -13.29 -16.39
C VAL A 108 -0.68 -14.70 -16.37
N GLY A 109 -1.97 -14.85 -16.00
CA GLY A 109 -2.65 -16.14 -15.95
C GLY A 109 -2.25 -17.02 -14.77
N GLY A 110 -1.79 -16.41 -13.67
CA GLY A 110 -1.48 -17.14 -12.43
C GLY A 110 -2.69 -17.32 -11.50
N ALA A 111 -3.80 -16.62 -11.77
CA ALA A 111 -5.04 -16.75 -11.00
C ALA A 111 -5.79 -18.04 -11.36
N ALA A 112 -6.27 -18.76 -10.35
CA ALA A 112 -7.19 -19.88 -10.50
C ALA A 112 -8.61 -19.40 -10.19
N PHE A 113 -9.39 -19.06 -11.20
CA PHE A 113 -10.77 -18.58 -10.99
C PHE A 113 -11.77 -19.73 -10.83
N PRO A 114 -12.95 -19.49 -10.22
CA PRO A 114 -14.04 -20.45 -10.20
C PRO A 114 -14.48 -20.88 -11.60
N ALA A 115 -14.94 -22.12 -11.73
CA ALA A 115 -15.30 -22.73 -13.03
C ALA A 115 -16.77 -22.50 -13.44
N ASP A 116 -17.52 -21.68 -12.73
CA ASP A 116 -18.93 -21.37 -12.96
C ASP A 116 -19.17 -20.35 -14.09
N ARG A 117 -18.13 -19.59 -14.48
CA ARG A 117 -18.15 -18.71 -15.66
C ARG A 117 -16.81 -18.71 -16.40
N ALA A 118 -16.79 -18.08 -17.57
CA ALA A 118 -15.58 -17.99 -18.39
C ALA A 118 -14.48 -17.18 -17.69
N GLU A 119 -13.26 -17.71 -17.69
CA GLU A 119 -12.08 -17.11 -17.03
C GLU A 119 -11.81 -15.66 -17.47
N MET A 120 -11.96 -15.37 -18.77
CA MET A 120 -11.78 -14.01 -19.31
C MET A 120 -12.76 -12.99 -18.70
N VAL A 121 -13.96 -13.41 -18.31
CA VAL A 121 -14.91 -12.54 -17.61
C VAL A 121 -14.40 -12.23 -16.21
N TYR A 122 -13.90 -13.24 -15.50
CA TYR A 122 -13.25 -13.05 -14.21
C TYR A 122 -12.06 -12.11 -14.28
N ALA A 123 -11.17 -12.32 -15.24
CA ALA A 123 -9.96 -11.52 -15.39
C ALA A 123 -10.31 -10.03 -15.63
N ASN A 124 -11.22 -9.74 -16.57
CA ASN A 124 -11.61 -8.37 -16.91
C ASN A 124 -12.30 -7.64 -15.75
N ASP A 125 -13.24 -8.32 -15.06
CA ASP A 125 -13.93 -7.76 -13.90
C ASP A 125 -12.93 -7.46 -12.76
N THR A 126 -12.01 -8.40 -12.52
CA THR A 126 -11.02 -8.30 -11.44
C THR A 126 -10.04 -7.17 -11.67
N ILE A 127 -9.49 -7.05 -12.89
CA ILE A 127 -8.57 -5.95 -13.24
C ILE A 127 -9.26 -4.60 -13.08
N SER A 128 -10.49 -4.46 -13.59
CA SER A 128 -11.25 -3.21 -13.48
C SER A 128 -11.49 -2.83 -12.02
N LYS A 129 -11.83 -3.82 -11.17
CA LYS A 129 -12.06 -3.59 -9.75
C LYS A 129 -10.77 -3.23 -8.99
N LEU A 130 -9.64 -3.86 -9.32
CA LEU A 130 -8.34 -3.52 -8.72
C LEU A 130 -7.91 -2.09 -9.08
N ASP A 131 -8.18 -1.64 -10.30
CA ASP A 131 -7.91 -0.25 -10.71
C ASP A 131 -8.77 0.77 -9.93
N ASP A 132 -10.04 0.45 -9.67
CA ASP A 132 -10.90 1.28 -8.83
C ASP A 132 -10.45 1.28 -7.37
N LEU A 133 -10.08 0.12 -6.81
CA LEU A 133 -9.53 0.03 -5.44
C LEU A 133 -8.25 0.85 -5.29
N ARG A 134 -7.38 0.88 -6.30
CA ARG A 134 -6.15 1.68 -6.28
C ARG A 134 -6.45 3.18 -6.21
N ARG A 135 -7.47 3.64 -6.94
CA ARG A 135 -7.93 5.04 -6.88
C ARG A 135 -8.51 5.37 -5.50
N GLN A 136 -9.38 4.50 -5.00
CA GLN A 136 -9.97 4.64 -3.66
C GLN A 136 -8.92 4.65 -2.56
N LEU A 137 -7.88 3.80 -2.65
CA LEU A 137 -6.76 3.76 -1.71
C LEU A 137 -6.08 5.13 -1.63
N PHE A 138 -5.73 5.71 -2.77
CA PHE A 138 -5.07 7.00 -2.85
C PHE A 138 -5.92 8.10 -2.20
N GLU A 139 -7.18 8.22 -2.62
CA GLU A 139 -8.13 9.19 -2.06
C GLU A 139 -8.34 9.02 -0.54
N THR A 140 -8.44 7.77 -0.08
CA THR A 140 -8.61 7.44 1.33
C THR A 140 -7.38 7.81 2.15
N ILE A 141 -6.18 7.59 1.62
CA ILE A 141 -4.95 7.96 2.33
C ILE A 141 -4.83 9.48 2.42
N GLU A 142 -5.00 10.19 1.30
CA GLU A 142 -4.93 11.66 1.23
C GLU A 142 -5.93 12.35 2.18
N THR A 143 -7.11 11.77 2.35
CA THR A 143 -8.18 12.34 3.19
C THR A 143 -8.13 11.87 4.65
N GLY A 144 -7.18 11.00 5.02
CA GLY A 144 -7.11 10.44 6.36
C GLY A 144 -8.23 9.41 6.67
N GLY A 145 -8.88 8.85 5.65
CA GLY A 145 -9.98 7.89 5.80
C GLY A 145 -9.57 6.48 6.27
N ASP A 146 -10.55 5.60 6.45
CA ASP A 146 -10.27 4.19 6.79
C ASP A 146 -9.91 3.38 5.54
N VAL A 147 -8.68 2.85 5.50
CA VAL A 147 -8.17 2.04 4.39
C VAL A 147 -8.64 0.58 4.45
N LEU A 148 -9.14 0.12 5.60
CA LEU A 148 -9.51 -1.28 5.82
C LEU A 148 -10.54 -1.80 4.78
N PRO A 149 -11.60 -1.06 4.40
CA PRO A 149 -12.57 -1.53 3.41
C PRO A 149 -11.94 -1.84 2.06
N VAL A 150 -10.95 -1.05 1.62
CA VAL A 150 -10.22 -1.28 0.37
C VAL A 150 -9.41 -2.57 0.45
N LEU A 151 -8.74 -2.80 1.59
CA LEU A 151 -7.90 -3.99 1.81
C LEU A 151 -8.73 -5.26 2.00
N VAL A 152 -9.87 -5.19 2.67
CA VAL A 152 -10.82 -6.31 2.77
C VAL A 152 -11.36 -6.69 1.40
N GLU A 153 -11.63 -5.71 0.53
CA GLU A 153 -12.07 -6.02 -0.83
C GLU A 153 -10.94 -6.63 -1.68
N ALA A 154 -9.69 -6.22 -1.45
CA ALA A 154 -8.51 -6.86 -2.05
C ALA A 154 -8.38 -8.33 -1.62
N GLU A 155 -8.62 -8.66 -0.34
CA GLU A 155 -8.66 -10.06 0.13
C GLU A 155 -9.78 -10.87 -0.52
N ARG A 156 -10.96 -10.27 -0.74
CA ARG A 156 -12.04 -10.95 -1.47
C ARG A 156 -11.65 -11.26 -2.90
N ILE A 157 -10.95 -10.34 -3.57
CA ILE A 157 -10.38 -10.57 -4.90
C ILE A 157 -9.33 -11.68 -4.83
N ARG A 158 -8.45 -11.67 -3.83
CA ARG A 158 -7.46 -12.73 -3.64
C ARG A 158 -8.12 -14.10 -3.48
N ALA A 159 -9.14 -14.24 -2.63
CA ALA A 159 -9.91 -15.48 -2.48
C ALA A 159 -10.49 -15.94 -3.83
N LEU A 160 -11.00 -15.01 -4.63
CA LEU A 160 -11.51 -15.31 -5.95
C LEU A 160 -10.43 -15.82 -6.90
N THR A 161 -9.22 -15.25 -6.84
CA THR A 161 -8.05 -15.73 -7.62
C THR A 161 -7.47 -17.04 -7.12
N GLU A 162 -7.88 -17.51 -5.93
CA GLU A 162 -7.54 -18.82 -5.37
C GLU A 162 -8.65 -19.88 -5.65
N GLY A 163 -9.71 -19.51 -6.36
CA GLY A 163 -10.74 -20.42 -6.85
C GLY A 163 -12.01 -20.46 -6.00
N HIS A 164 -12.11 -19.59 -4.99
CA HIS A 164 -13.30 -19.49 -4.16
C HIS A 164 -14.40 -18.70 -4.88
N ALA A 165 -15.61 -19.27 -4.99
CA ALA A 165 -16.78 -18.56 -5.52
C ALA A 165 -17.21 -17.38 -4.63
N SER A 166 -16.89 -17.44 -3.34
CA SER A 166 -17.05 -16.38 -2.35
C SER A 166 -15.96 -16.50 -1.28
N ALA A 167 -15.45 -15.37 -0.78
CA ALA A 167 -14.48 -15.36 0.30
C ALA A 167 -15.09 -15.97 1.58
N PRO A 168 -14.42 -16.95 2.22
CA PRO A 168 -14.76 -17.40 3.57
C PRO A 168 -14.77 -16.26 4.60
N ASP A 169 -15.57 -16.41 5.66
CA ASP A 169 -15.69 -15.39 6.73
C ASP A 169 -14.37 -15.14 7.47
N ASP A 170 -13.49 -16.14 7.52
CA ASP A 170 -12.16 -16.11 8.13
C ASP A 170 -11.02 -16.00 7.10
N PHE A 171 -11.34 -15.65 5.86
CA PHE A 171 -10.35 -15.57 4.79
C PHE A 171 -9.35 -14.43 5.03
N GLY A 172 -8.07 -14.76 4.86
CA GLY A 172 -7.01 -13.78 4.88
C GLY A 172 -6.60 -13.32 6.28
N VAL A 173 -5.72 -12.33 6.30
CA VAL A 173 -5.15 -11.75 7.53
C VAL A 173 -6.06 -10.68 8.15
N PHE A 174 -6.90 -10.04 7.34
CA PHE A 174 -7.75 -8.93 7.77
C PHE A 174 -9.01 -9.35 8.53
N ALA A 175 -9.40 -10.63 8.49
CA ALA A 175 -10.58 -11.15 9.19
C ALA A 175 -10.53 -10.88 10.72
N GLU A 176 -9.34 -10.80 11.30
CA GLU A 176 -9.14 -10.55 12.74
C GLU A 176 -8.87 -9.08 13.09
N HIS A 177 -8.88 -8.17 12.12
CA HIS A 177 -8.42 -6.78 12.29
C HIS A 177 -9.11 -6.07 13.46
N GLU A 178 -10.44 -5.95 13.39
CA GLU A 178 -11.22 -5.25 14.42
C GLU A 178 -11.11 -5.96 15.78
N ALA A 179 -11.06 -7.29 15.80
CA ALA A 179 -10.93 -8.07 17.03
C ALA A 179 -9.57 -7.85 17.73
N LEU A 180 -8.49 -7.71 16.96
CA LEU A 180 -7.16 -7.39 17.47
C LEU A 180 -7.09 -5.94 17.96
N LEU A 181 -7.60 -4.99 17.16
CA LEU A 181 -7.66 -3.58 17.52
C LEU A 181 -8.42 -3.36 18.84
N ASP A 182 -9.62 -3.92 18.95
CA ASP A 182 -10.44 -3.80 20.15
C ASP A 182 -9.78 -4.46 21.37
N ARG A 183 -9.10 -5.60 21.19
CA ARG A 183 -8.35 -6.26 22.26
C ARG A 183 -7.27 -5.34 22.83
N VAL A 184 -6.46 -4.72 21.97
CA VAL A 184 -5.37 -3.82 22.38
C VAL A 184 -5.91 -2.54 23.01
N LEU A 185 -6.92 -1.91 22.39
CA LEU A 185 -7.55 -0.71 22.94
C LEU A 185 -8.17 -0.97 24.32
N ASN A 186 -8.81 -2.13 24.51
CA ASN A 186 -9.37 -2.52 25.80
C ASN A 186 -8.29 -2.77 26.86
N LYS A 187 -7.14 -3.37 26.48
CA LYS A 187 -5.98 -3.50 27.38
C LYS A 187 -5.45 -2.13 27.82
N LEU A 188 -5.26 -1.19 26.89
CA LEU A 188 -4.78 0.16 27.19
C LEU A 188 -5.72 0.92 28.14
N LYS A 189 -7.04 0.77 27.97
CA LYS A 189 -8.06 1.38 28.84
C LYS A 189 -7.97 0.85 30.27
N ARG A 190 -7.70 -0.45 30.45
CA ARG A 190 -7.63 -1.09 31.78
C ARG A 190 -6.36 -0.75 32.56
N GLY A 191 -5.36 -0.16 31.91
CA GLY A 191 -4.03 0.07 32.48
C GLY A 191 -3.27 -1.24 32.48
N THR A 192 -2.12 -1.27 31.80
CA THR A 192 -1.25 -2.43 31.76
C THR A 192 -0.83 -2.79 33.19
N PRO A 193 -1.12 -3.99 33.72
CA PRO A 193 -0.41 -4.44 34.90
C PRO A 193 1.05 -4.65 34.47
N THR A 194 1.92 -3.81 35.01
CA THR A 194 3.39 -3.95 34.93
C THR A 194 3.84 -5.26 35.53
#